data_AF-A0A914BTY3-F1
#
_entry.id   AF-A0A914BTY3-F1
#
_cell.length_a   1.000
_cell.length_b   1.000
_cell.length_c   1.000
_cell.angle_alpha   90.00
_cell.angle_beta   90.00
_cell.angle_gamma   90.00
#
_symmetry.space_group_name_H-M   'P 1'
#
loop_
_entity.id
_entity.type
_entity.pdbx_description
1 polymer ?
#
loop_
_entity_poly.entity_id
_entity_poly.type
_entity_poly.pdbx_seq_one_letter_code
_entity_poly.pdbx_strand_id
1 'polypeptide(L)'
;MVRIMQGAARAASLYLAIALVLMVEVDSSFDKSKEIQRLLDDILGPVARSGPEVTIKVVYCGGCGYGSRYRRLETELSDEFGDDEIAIVGESTPGITGYFEVSVNGNLIHSKKGGDAFVDSDAKKKKIFDAVRASMG
;
A
#
# COMPACT_ATOMS: atom_id res chain seq x y z
N MET A 1 39.46 6.95 25.99
CA MET A 1 39.77 5.66 25.33
C MET A 1 38.46 5.13 24.74
N VAL A 2 38.45 4.81 23.45
CA VAL A 2 37.38 4.15 22.66
C VAL A 2 36.11 4.96 22.30
N ARG A 3 36.21 5.94 21.38
CA ARG A 3 35.04 6.39 20.57
C ARG A 3 35.33 6.81 19.12
N ILE A 4 36.57 6.66 18.64
CA ILE A 4 36.97 7.09 17.28
C ILE A 4 37.18 5.90 16.33
N MET A 5 37.14 4.65 16.82
CA MET A 5 37.39 3.46 15.99
C MET A 5 36.17 2.88 15.25
N GLN A 6 34.96 3.44 15.39
CA GLN A 6 33.78 2.97 14.64
C GLN A 6 33.64 3.58 13.23
N GLY A 7 34.42 4.61 12.88
CA GLY A 7 34.34 5.26 11.56
C GLY A 7 35.03 4.48 10.44
N ALA A 8 36.20 3.88 10.73
CA ALA A 8 37.01 3.20 9.72
C ALA A 8 36.35 1.92 9.17
N ALA A 9 35.64 1.16 10.02
CA ALA A 9 34.96 -0.06 9.61
C ALA A 9 33.76 0.21 8.67
N ARG A 10 33.07 1.34 8.86
CA ARG A 10 31.91 1.72 8.04
C ARG A 10 32.31 2.20 6.64
N ALA A 11 33.40 2.96 6.54
CA ALA A 11 33.90 3.46 5.26
C ALA A 11 34.39 2.33 4.34
N ALA A 12 35.05 1.31 4.90
CA ALA A 12 35.53 0.15 4.15
C ALA A 12 34.38 -0.68 3.56
N SER A 13 33.28 -0.85 4.31
CA SER A 13 32.11 -1.60 3.83
C SER A 13 31.36 -0.87 2.72
N LEU A 14 31.32 0.46 2.75
CA LEU A 14 30.69 1.28 1.71
C LEU A 14 31.51 1.29 0.42
N TYR A 15 32.85 1.40 0.52
CA TYR A 15 33.73 1.34 -0.65
C TYR A 15 33.66 -0.01 -1.38
N LEU A 16 33.51 -1.11 -0.63
CA LEU A 16 33.36 -2.44 -1.22
C LEU A 16 32.00 -2.63 -1.92
N ALA A 17 30.92 -2.10 -1.34
CA ALA A 17 29.58 -2.15 -1.95
C ALA A 17 29.51 -1.31 -3.23
N ILE A 18 30.07 -0.10 -3.21
CA ILE A 18 30.13 0.78 -4.39
C ILE A 18 31.02 0.16 -5.49
N ALA A 19 32.16 -0.45 -5.12
CA ALA A 19 33.03 -1.13 -6.08
C ALA A 19 32.37 -2.36 -6.72
N LEU A 20 31.49 -3.07 -6.00
CA LEU A 20 30.72 -4.19 -6.55
C LEU A 20 29.69 -3.71 -7.60
N VAL A 21 29.09 -2.52 -7.38
CA VAL A 21 28.14 -1.91 -8.33
C VAL A 21 28.84 -1.46 -9.61
N LEU A 22 30.05 -0.91 -9.51
CA LEU A 22 30.80 -0.41 -10.68
C LEU A 22 31.45 -1.51 -11.54
N MET A 23 31.56 -2.75 -11.04
CA MET A 23 32.09 -3.89 -11.82
C MET A 23 31.03 -4.57 -12.72
N VAL A 24 29.76 -4.15 -12.66
CA VAL A 24 28.68 -4.68 -13.50
C VAL A 24 28.30 -3.67 -14.59
N GLU A 25 29.18 -3.51 -15.57
CA GLU A 25 28.79 -3.03 -16.90
C GLU A 25 29.22 -4.08 -17.91
N VAL A 26 28.30 -4.95 -18.37
CA VAL A 26 28.16 -5.33 -19.78
C VAL A 26 26.72 -5.80 -20.01
N ASP A 27 26.00 -4.98 -20.76
CA ASP A 27 24.85 -5.21 -21.64
C ASP A 27 23.53 -5.86 -21.18
N SER A 28 22.46 -5.26 -21.73
CA SER A 28 21.12 -5.78 -21.98
C SER A 28 20.09 -5.76 -20.83
N SER A 29 19.03 -4.99 -21.08
CA SER A 29 17.68 -5.12 -20.51
C SER A 29 17.48 -4.70 -19.04
N PHE A 30 17.21 -3.41 -18.85
CA PHE A 30 16.00 -2.84 -18.23
C PHE A 30 15.19 -3.67 -17.18
N ASP A 31 15.82 -4.41 -16.26
CA ASP A 31 15.13 -5.02 -15.10
C ASP A 31 15.95 -4.97 -13.79
N LYS A 32 17.29 -4.88 -13.87
CA LYS A 32 18.19 -4.85 -12.70
C LYS A 32 18.08 -3.57 -11.84
N SER A 33 17.45 -2.52 -12.34
CA SER A 33 17.27 -1.27 -11.59
C SER A 33 16.34 -1.43 -10.39
N LYS A 34 15.33 -2.30 -10.45
CA LYS A 34 14.40 -2.52 -9.33
C LYS A 34 15.04 -3.30 -8.18
N GLU A 35 15.95 -4.21 -8.48
CA GLU A 35 16.64 -5.02 -7.48
C GLU A 35 17.73 -4.22 -6.76
N ILE A 36 18.43 -3.35 -7.49
CA ILE A 36 19.35 -2.37 -6.91
C ILE A 36 18.59 -1.33 -6.10
N GLN A 37 17.41 -0.88 -6.56
CA GLN A 37 16.56 0.04 -5.79
C GLN A 37 16.13 -0.60 -4.45
N ARG A 38 15.70 -1.87 -4.47
CA ARG A 38 15.38 -2.64 -3.25
C ARG A 38 16.57 -2.78 -2.31
N LEU A 39 17.76 -3.02 -2.84
CA LEU A 39 18.98 -3.07 -2.03
C LEU A 39 19.35 -1.69 -1.46
N LEU A 40 19.10 -0.60 -2.18
CA LEU A 40 19.22 0.75 -1.66
C LEU A 40 18.18 1.03 -0.56
N ASP A 41 16.93 0.61 -0.73
CA ASP A 41 15.85 0.75 0.25
C ASP A 41 16.13 -0.09 1.52
N ASP A 42 16.76 -1.26 1.40
CA ASP A 42 17.17 -2.08 2.56
C ASP A 42 18.33 -1.45 3.35
N ILE A 43 19.24 -0.73 2.68
CA ILE A 43 20.42 -0.15 3.32
C ILE A 43 20.13 1.26 3.88
N LEU A 44 19.29 2.05 3.20
CA LEU A 44 18.96 3.44 3.57
C LEU A 44 17.55 3.61 4.19
N GLY A 45 16.67 2.62 4.10
CA GLY A 45 15.26 2.73 4.51
C GLY A 45 14.88 2.60 6.00
N PRO A 46 15.72 2.18 6.98
CA PRO A 46 15.22 1.98 8.34
C PRO A 46 14.99 3.26 9.15
N VAL A 47 14.87 4.43 8.51
CA VAL A 47 14.48 5.69 9.18
C VAL A 47 13.33 6.35 8.42
N ALA A 48 12.12 6.03 8.84
CA ALA A 48 10.86 6.72 8.56
C ALA A 48 10.20 6.49 7.20
N ARG A 49 9.40 5.42 7.11
CA ARG A 49 7.99 5.61 6.71
C ARG A 49 7.09 4.90 7.70
N SER A 50 6.39 5.72 8.48
CA SER A 50 5.12 5.38 9.12
C SER A 50 4.26 4.54 8.19
N GLY A 51 3.51 3.57 8.72
CA GLY A 51 2.63 2.71 7.93
C GLY A 51 1.64 3.48 7.05
N PRO A 52 0.85 2.76 6.23
CA PRO A 52 -0.07 3.38 5.27
C PRO A 52 -0.91 4.46 5.94
N GLU A 53 -0.87 5.67 5.38
CA GLU A 53 -1.45 6.88 5.97
C GLU A 53 -2.97 6.77 6.06
N VAL A 54 -3.59 6.04 5.13
CA VAL A 54 -5.02 5.80 5.11
C VAL A 54 -5.34 4.30 5.11
N THR A 55 -6.12 3.86 6.09
CA THR A 55 -6.61 2.48 6.19
C THR A 55 -8.07 2.40 5.75
N ILE A 56 -8.33 1.64 4.69
CA ILE A 56 -9.65 1.40 4.12
C ILE A 56 -10.10 -0.01 4.52
N LYS A 57 -11.14 -0.10 5.35
CA LYS A 57 -11.73 -1.38 5.76
C LYS A 57 -13.02 -1.61 5.00
N VAL A 58 -13.12 -2.75 4.30
CA VAL A 58 -14.33 -3.15 3.57
C VAL A 58 -14.88 -4.44 4.14
N VAL A 59 -16.06 -4.40 4.75
CA VAL A 59 -16.77 -5.59 5.26
C VAL A 59 -17.84 -6.00 4.26
N TYR A 60 -17.78 -7.24 3.76
CA TYR A 60 -18.73 -7.72 2.75
C TYR A 60 -19.20 -9.16 2.98
N CYS A 61 -20.41 -9.47 2.50
CA CYS A 61 -20.93 -10.85 2.52
C CYS A 61 -20.13 -11.75 1.56
N GLY A 62 -19.34 -12.67 2.13
CA GLY A 62 -18.54 -13.64 1.34
C GLY A 62 -19.40 -14.66 0.59
N GLY A 63 -20.56 -15.05 1.14
CA GLY A 63 -21.47 -16.04 0.54
C GLY A 63 -22.42 -15.48 -0.53
N CYS A 64 -22.48 -14.16 -0.71
CA CYS A 64 -23.46 -13.48 -1.57
C CYS A 64 -22.89 -13.06 -2.94
N GLY A 65 -21.66 -13.47 -3.27
CA GLY A 65 -20.99 -13.09 -4.52
C GLY A 65 -20.46 -11.64 -4.55
N TYR A 66 -20.25 -10.99 -3.40
CA TYR A 66 -19.73 -9.61 -3.34
C TYR A 66 -18.20 -9.51 -3.46
N GLY A 67 -17.48 -10.62 -3.42
CA GLY A 67 -16.03 -10.62 -3.58
C GLY A 67 -15.54 -10.02 -4.90
N SER A 68 -16.28 -10.21 -6.01
CA SER A 68 -15.93 -9.61 -7.30
C SER A 68 -16.06 -8.08 -7.30
N ARG A 69 -17.04 -7.54 -6.56
CA ARG A 69 -17.21 -6.09 -6.38
C ARG A 69 -16.12 -5.51 -5.48
N TYR A 70 -15.78 -6.20 -4.40
CA TYR A 70 -14.68 -5.82 -3.52
C TYR A 70 -13.36 -5.73 -4.31
N ARG A 71 -12.99 -6.77 -5.06
CA ARG A 71 -11.75 -6.77 -5.85
C ARG A 71 -11.68 -5.65 -6.87
N ARG A 72 -12.80 -5.31 -7.52
CA ARG A 72 -12.85 -4.16 -8.44
C ARG A 72 -12.56 -2.84 -7.72
N LEU A 73 -13.19 -2.63 -6.56
CA LEU A 73 -12.95 -1.44 -5.75
C LEU A 73 -11.51 -1.38 -5.23
N GLU A 74 -10.96 -2.52 -4.81
CA GLU A 74 -9.58 -2.66 -4.37
C GLU A 74 -8.61 -2.28 -5.51
N THR A 75 -8.76 -2.85 -6.70
CA THR A 75 -7.94 -2.49 -7.86
C THR A 75 -8.06 -1.02 -8.23
N GLU A 76 -9.26 -0.46 -8.29
CA GLU A 76 -9.45 0.96 -8.63
C GLU A 76 -8.80 1.90 -7.60
N LEU A 77 -8.83 1.55 -6.31
CA LEU A 77 -8.18 2.32 -5.25
C LEU A 77 -6.65 2.19 -5.32
N SER A 78 -6.13 0.98 -5.52
CA SER A 78 -4.69 0.75 -5.72
C SER A 78 -4.16 1.46 -6.96
N ASP A 79 -4.95 1.48 -8.05
CA ASP A 79 -4.58 2.16 -9.31
C ASP A 79 -4.54 3.69 -9.16
N GLU A 80 -5.43 4.28 -8.34
CA GLU A 80 -5.49 5.74 -8.16
C GLU A 80 -4.53 6.28 -7.10
N PHE A 81 -4.30 5.55 -6.01
CA PHE A 81 -3.55 6.03 -4.84
C PHE A 81 -2.23 5.29 -4.59
N GLY A 82 -2.01 4.12 -5.21
CA GLY A 82 -0.82 3.29 -5.00
C GLY A 82 -0.85 2.48 -3.69
N ASP A 83 -0.33 1.26 -3.74
CA ASP A 83 -0.35 0.33 -2.59
C ASP A 83 0.53 0.76 -1.40
N ASP A 84 1.44 1.71 -1.61
CA ASP A 84 2.36 2.22 -0.58
C ASP A 84 1.70 3.28 0.33
N GLU A 85 0.66 3.98 -0.15
CA GLU A 85 0.00 5.10 0.55
C GLU A 85 -1.27 4.64 1.29
N ILE A 86 -1.95 3.61 0.79
CA ILE A 86 -3.21 3.11 1.33
C ILE A 86 -3.13 1.65 1.78
N ALA A 87 -3.74 1.33 2.92
CA ALA A 87 -3.96 -0.04 3.37
C ALA A 87 -5.40 -0.44 3.11
N ILE A 88 -5.64 -1.35 2.16
CA ILE A 88 -6.96 -1.90 1.89
C ILE A 88 -7.11 -3.23 2.64
N VAL A 89 -8.13 -3.33 3.50
CA VAL A 89 -8.43 -4.52 4.31
C VAL A 89 -9.86 -5.00 4.01
N GLY A 90 -9.97 -6.11 3.29
CA GLY A 90 -11.24 -6.78 3.02
C GLY A 90 -11.59 -7.84 4.06
N GLU A 91 -12.70 -7.68 4.76
CA GLU A 91 -13.24 -8.66 5.70
C GLU A 91 -14.49 -9.34 5.14
N SER A 92 -14.38 -10.64 4.87
CA SER A 92 -15.51 -11.47 4.45
C SER A 92 -16.31 -11.95 5.64
N THR A 93 -17.61 -11.67 5.65
CA THR A 93 -18.57 -12.15 6.67
C THR A 93 -19.52 -13.20 6.06
N PRO A 94 -19.14 -14.48 6.04
CA PRO A 94 -19.97 -15.53 5.40
C PRO A 94 -21.30 -15.78 6.14
N GLY A 95 -21.36 -15.49 7.44
CA GLY A 95 -22.57 -15.67 8.26
C GLY A 95 -23.55 -14.49 8.23
N ILE A 96 -23.20 -13.38 7.58
CA ILE A 96 -24.00 -12.15 7.61
C ILE A 96 -24.29 -11.69 6.18
N THR A 97 -25.55 -11.74 5.78
CA THR A 97 -25.97 -11.40 4.42
C THR A 97 -26.29 -9.92 4.27
N GLY A 98 -26.09 -9.39 3.06
CA GLY A 98 -26.47 -8.00 2.72
C GLY A 98 -25.48 -6.91 3.14
N TYR A 99 -24.35 -7.27 3.76
CA TYR A 99 -23.32 -6.32 4.15
C TYR A 99 -22.40 -5.96 2.97
N PHE A 100 -22.17 -4.67 2.83
CA PHE A 100 -21.13 -4.06 2.00
C PHE A 100 -20.86 -2.68 2.60
N GLU A 101 -19.97 -2.65 3.58
CA GLU A 101 -19.66 -1.48 4.39
C GLU A 101 -18.22 -1.06 4.11
N VAL A 102 -18.03 0.20 3.73
CA VAL A 102 -16.72 0.77 3.43
C VAL A 102 -16.42 1.83 4.47
N SER A 103 -15.34 1.62 5.20
CA SER A 103 -14.83 2.54 6.21
C SER A 103 -13.45 3.04 5.83
N VAL A 104 -13.21 4.33 5.99
CA VAL A 104 -11.91 4.98 5.73
C VAL A 104 -11.43 5.56 7.06
N ASN A 105 -10.27 5.13 7.54
CA ASN A 105 -9.72 5.50 8.86
C ASN A 105 -10.73 5.31 10.01
N GLY A 106 -11.56 4.26 9.92
CA GLY A 106 -12.61 3.97 10.91
C GLY A 106 -13.93 4.74 10.70
N ASN A 107 -13.99 5.68 9.76
CA ASN A 107 -15.22 6.41 9.42
C ASN A 107 -16.01 5.67 8.35
N LEU A 108 -17.26 5.30 8.65
CA LEU A 108 -18.16 4.63 7.72
C LEU A 108 -18.62 5.60 6.61
N ILE A 109 -18.08 5.44 5.40
CA ILE A 109 -18.38 6.31 4.25
C ILE A 109 -19.58 5.80 3.44
N HIS A 110 -19.72 4.47 3.37
CA HIS A 110 -20.77 3.80 2.61
C HIS A 110 -21.31 2.61 3.37
N SER A 111 -22.63 2.54 3.56
CA SER A 111 -23.29 1.35 4.11
C SER A 111 -24.45 0.92 3.24
N LYS A 112 -24.32 -0.26 2.65
CA LYS A 112 -25.45 -0.88 1.95
C LYS A 112 -26.64 -1.12 2.88
N LYS A 113 -26.40 -1.55 4.12
CA LYS A 113 -27.46 -1.83 5.10
C LYS A 113 -28.13 -0.54 5.59
N GLY A 114 -27.38 0.57 5.60
CA GLY A 114 -27.87 1.92 5.89
C GLY A 114 -28.70 2.56 4.77
N GLY A 115 -28.84 1.91 3.61
CA GLY A 115 -29.66 2.41 2.50
C GLY A 115 -28.88 3.04 1.35
N ASP A 116 -27.54 3.07 1.39
CA ASP A 116 -26.73 3.63 0.28
C ASP A 116 -26.72 2.75 -0.99
N ALA A 117 -27.35 1.57 -0.93
CA ALA A 117 -27.36 0.55 -1.98
C ALA A 117 -25.93 0.13 -2.40
N PHE A 118 -25.75 -0.42 -3.60
CA PHE A 118 -24.44 -0.86 -4.08
C PHE A 118 -23.57 0.29 -4.62
N VAL A 119 -22.25 0.11 -4.54
CA VAL A 119 -21.21 0.99 -5.12
C VAL A 119 -21.00 0.66 -6.61
N ASP A 120 -22.09 0.65 -7.38
CA ASP A 120 -22.05 0.29 -8.79
C ASP A 120 -22.01 1.53 -9.72
N SER A 121 -22.18 2.74 -9.17
CA SER A 121 -22.18 4.01 -9.94
C SER A 121 -20.93 4.84 -9.65
N ASP A 122 -20.38 5.51 -10.66
CA ASP A 122 -19.18 6.34 -10.54
C ASP A 122 -19.31 7.44 -9.48
N ALA A 123 -20.49 8.05 -9.36
CA ALA A 123 -20.76 9.05 -8.33
C ALA A 123 -20.58 8.52 -6.90
N LYS A 124 -20.95 7.25 -6.66
CA LYS A 124 -20.82 6.61 -5.34
C LYS A 124 -19.39 6.17 -5.06
N LYS A 125 -18.70 5.68 -6.09
CA LYS A 125 -17.26 5.41 -6.00
C LYS A 125 -16.53 6.69 -5.64
N LYS A 126 -16.76 7.77 -6.38
CA LYS A 126 -16.12 9.06 -6.15
C LYS A 126 -16.26 9.56 -4.70
N LYS A 127 -17.40 9.32 -4.04
CA LYS A 127 -17.58 9.64 -2.62
C LYS A 127 -16.53 8.95 -1.72
N ILE A 128 -16.20 7.70 -1.99
CA ILE A 128 -15.18 6.94 -1.26
C ILE A 128 -13.80 7.52 -1.55
N PHE A 129 -13.50 7.80 -2.82
CA PHE A 129 -12.20 8.33 -3.26
C PHE A 129 -11.96 9.75 -2.72
N ASP A 130 -12.99 10.59 -2.71
CA ASP A 130 -12.93 11.91 -2.10
C ASP A 130 -12.69 11.81 -0.58
N ALA A 131 -13.28 10.82 0.10
CA ALA A 131 -13.05 10.59 1.53
C ALA A 131 -11.62 10.08 1.82
N VAL A 132 -11.08 9.22 0.96
CA VAL A 132 -9.67 8.79 1.03
C VAL A 132 -8.75 9.97 0.82
N ARG A 133 -8.96 10.76 -0.24
CA ARG A 133 -8.17 11.97 -0.54
C ARG A 133 -8.25 12.99 0.59
N ALA A 134 -9.41 13.16 1.22
CA ALA A 134 -9.57 14.04 2.37
C ALA A 134 -8.86 13.51 3.63
N SER A 135 -8.59 12.21 3.70
CA SER A 135 -7.89 11.57 4.83
C SER A 135 -6.36 11.57 4.65
N MET A 136 -5.86 11.81 3.44
CA MET A 136 -4.42 11.96 3.10
C MET A 136 -3.91 13.42 3.24
N GLY A 137 -4.76 14.32 3.73
CA GLY A 137 -4.52 15.77 3.74
C GLY A 137 -3.65 16.27 4.89
#